data_AF-A0A7W6BRC7-F1
#
_entry.id   AF-A0A7W6BRC7-F1
#
_cell.length_a   1.000
_cell.length_b   1.000
_cell.length_c   1.000
_cell.angle_alpha   90.00
_cell.angle_beta   90.00
_cell.angle_gamma   90.00
#
_symmetry.space_group_name_H-M   'P 1'
#
loop_
_entity.id
_entity.type
_entity.pdbx_description
1 polymer ?
#
loop_
_entity_poly.entity_id
_entity_poly.type
_entity_poly.pdbx_seq_one_letter_code
_entity_poly.pdbx_strand_id
1 'polypeptide(L)'
;MLMRSTSLALSRPQRDVRLRERSAAIALTVFIHVLIAFLLLWLTPDIIPFRRADQSLATFDLPAPHAGEQRAAKAVQARESAAQARRKEAVERVVPPKDRPDTPVPRPQVEAPSMILLSPEEFAASDIGRIKSRRGDGSANGKDAASVYGPGDGPGGAQLYNAEWYREPTSAELAGYLPSDMPRNGYGLIACQTVERFRVDHCRILEERPLGSGLGQAVRRAAWQFLVVPPRINGRPQLGAWVRIRIDYSEGVQRVN
;
A
#
# COMPACT_ATOMS: atom_id res chain seq x y z
N MET A 1 -51.89 21.90 -69.44
CA MET A 1 -52.58 20.63 -69.08
C MET A 1 -51.54 19.53 -69.19
N LEU A 2 -51.13 18.76 -68.18
CA LEU A 2 -51.61 18.51 -66.84
C LEU A 2 -50.41 18.27 -65.89
N MET A 3 -50.63 18.61 -64.62
CA MET A 3 -49.85 18.20 -63.44
C MET A 3 -49.81 16.67 -63.27
N ARG A 4 -48.75 16.17 -62.61
CA ARG A 4 -48.73 15.08 -61.61
C ARG A 4 -47.27 14.58 -61.49
N SER A 5 -46.72 14.20 -60.35
CA SER A 5 -46.99 14.37 -58.93
C SER A 5 -45.71 13.87 -58.26
N THR A 6 -45.20 14.63 -57.29
CA THR A 6 -44.11 14.24 -56.39
C THR A 6 -44.56 13.08 -55.49
N SER A 7 -43.88 11.92 -55.56
CA SER A 7 -44.04 10.84 -54.58
C SER A 7 -42.95 10.93 -53.52
N LEU A 8 -43.28 11.52 -52.37
CA LEU A 8 -42.51 11.42 -51.13
C LEU A 8 -42.79 10.05 -50.50
N ALA A 9 -41.84 9.13 -50.58
CA ALA A 9 -41.89 7.87 -49.84
C ALA A 9 -41.57 8.12 -48.35
N LEU A 10 -42.61 8.12 -47.52
CA LEU A 10 -42.53 8.13 -46.06
C LEU A 10 -41.88 6.81 -45.57
N SER A 11 -40.63 6.89 -45.12
CA SER A 11 -40.02 5.86 -44.27
C SER A 11 -40.57 5.94 -42.84
N ARG A 12 -41.37 4.94 -42.42
CA ARG A 12 -41.50 4.42 -41.03
C ARG A 12 -42.51 3.25 -41.02
N PRO A 13 -42.07 2.03 -40.65
CA PRO A 13 -42.18 1.60 -39.25
C PRO A 13 -41.07 0.58 -38.84
N GLN A 14 -39.85 1.04 -38.55
CA GLN A 14 -38.76 0.17 -38.05
C GLN A 14 -38.30 0.46 -36.62
N ARG A 15 -38.87 1.49 -35.95
CA ARG A 15 -38.48 1.88 -34.59
C ARG A 15 -39.10 1.01 -33.50
N ASP A 16 -40.33 0.56 -33.69
CA ASP A 16 -41.07 -0.16 -32.63
C ASP A 16 -40.55 -1.58 -32.40
N VAL A 17 -40.06 -2.24 -33.45
CA VAL A 17 -39.45 -3.59 -33.34
C VAL A 17 -38.14 -3.53 -32.56
N ARG A 18 -37.28 -2.53 -32.84
CA ARG A 18 -36.00 -2.34 -32.13
C ARG A 18 -36.16 -1.96 -30.66
N LEU A 19 -37.22 -1.25 -30.29
CA LEU A 19 -37.54 -0.92 -28.90
C LEU A 19 -38.00 -2.15 -28.12
N ARG A 20 -38.85 -2.99 -28.72
CA ARG A 20 -39.31 -4.25 -28.12
C ARG A 20 -38.17 -5.25 -27.93
N GLU A 21 -37.30 -5.42 -28.93
CA GLU A 21 -36.10 -6.28 -28.82
C GLU A 21 -35.12 -5.79 -27.74
N ARG A 22 -34.87 -4.47 -27.67
CA ARG A 22 -34.02 -3.89 -26.63
C ARG A 22 -34.62 -4.03 -25.23
N SER A 23 -35.93 -3.88 -25.10
CA SER A 23 -36.62 -4.08 -23.82
C SER A 23 -36.58 -5.55 -23.36
N ALA A 24 -36.68 -6.50 -24.29
CA ALA A 24 -36.55 -7.92 -23.99
C ALA A 24 -35.13 -8.30 -23.53
N ALA A 25 -34.10 -7.76 -24.20
CA ALA A 25 -32.71 -7.96 -23.79
C ALA A 25 -32.43 -7.40 -22.39
N ILE A 26 -32.90 -6.17 -22.10
CA ILE A 26 -32.73 -5.54 -20.78
C ILE A 26 -33.47 -6.33 -19.70
N ALA A 27 -34.72 -6.74 -19.96
CA ALA A 27 -35.49 -7.53 -19.01
C ALA A 27 -34.81 -8.88 -18.69
N LEU A 28 -34.27 -9.56 -19.71
CA LEU A 28 -33.52 -10.80 -19.52
C LEU A 28 -32.25 -10.58 -18.67
N THR A 29 -31.49 -9.52 -18.93
CA THR A 29 -30.30 -9.19 -18.15
C THR A 29 -30.65 -8.92 -16.70
N VAL A 30 -31.68 -8.11 -16.45
CA VAL A 30 -32.16 -7.80 -15.08
C VAL A 30 -32.60 -9.09 -14.37
N PHE A 31 -33.36 -9.95 -15.06
CA PHE A 31 -33.81 -11.22 -14.52
C PHE A 31 -32.64 -12.13 -14.12
N ILE A 32 -31.60 -12.25 -14.97
CA ILE A 32 -30.40 -13.03 -14.67
C ILE A 32 -29.67 -12.48 -13.45
N HIS A 33 -29.54 -11.15 -13.33
CA HIS A 33 -28.87 -10.55 -12.16
C HIS A 33 -29.64 -10.80 -10.86
N VAL A 34 -30.98 -10.68 -10.90
CA VAL A 34 -31.84 -10.98 -9.75
C VAL A 34 -31.73 -12.46 -9.37
N LEU A 35 -31.70 -13.36 -10.36
CA LEU A 35 -31.53 -14.79 -10.13
C LEU A 35 -30.17 -15.11 -9.50
N ILE A 36 -29.08 -14.50 -9.99
CA ILE A 36 -27.74 -14.69 -9.42
C ILE A 36 -27.68 -14.15 -8.00
N ALA A 37 -28.21 -12.95 -7.73
CA ALA A 37 -28.26 -12.39 -6.39
C ALA A 37 -29.07 -13.28 -5.43
N PHE A 38 -30.21 -13.79 -5.88
CA PHE A 38 -31.04 -14.72 -5.13
C PHE A 38 -30.31 -16.04 -4.86
N LEU A 39 -29.64 -16.61 -5.86
CA LEU A 39 -28.84 -17.82 -5.70
C LEU A 39 -27.71 -17.59 -4.70
N LEU A 40 -27.01 -16.45 -4.77
CA LEU A 40 -25.96 -16.10 -3.81
C LEU A 40 -26.54 -16.02 -2.40
N LEU A 41 -27.65 -15.32 -2.19
CA LEU A 41 -28.32 -15.22 -0.88
C LEU A 41 -28.78 -16.57 -0.35
N TRP A 42 -29.33 -17.44 -1.21
CA TRP A 42 -29.82 -18.76 -0.83
C TRP A 42 -28.69 -19.77 -0.59
N LEU A 43 -27.60 -19.64 -1.33
CA LEU A 43 -26.42 -20.50 -1.27
C LEU A 43 -25.30 -19.89 -0.43
N THR A 44 -25.58 -18.85 0.36
CA THR A 44 -24.67 -18.34 1.39
C THR A 44 -24.86 -19.22 2.62
N PRO A 45 -24.02 -20.25 2.86
CA PRO A 45 -23.93 -20.88 4.19
C PRO A 45 -23.62 -19.81 5.24
N ASP A 46 -24.01 -20.04 6.50
CA ASP A 46 -23.80 -19.17 7.67
C ASP A 46 -22.29 -18.95 8.02
N ILE A 47 -21.44 -18.58 7.05
CA ILE A 47 -19.99 -18.36 7.22
C ILE A 47 -19.66 -16.94 7.69
N ILE A 48 -20.66 -16.16 8.11
CA ILE A 48 -20.41 -14.93 8.86
C ILE A 48 -20.81 -15.17 10.31
N PRO A 49 -19.98 -15.84 11.13
CA PRO A 49 -20.06 -15.61 12.56
C PRO A 49 -19.62 -14.16 12.74
N PHE A 50 -20.59 -13.25 12.87
CA PHE A 50 -20.37 -12.03 13.62
C PHE A 50 -19.97 -12.47 15.02
N ARG A 51 -18.68 -12.74 15.24
CA ARG A 51 -18.10 -12.85 16.56
C ARG A 51 -18.31 -11.48 17.18
N ARG A 52 -19.41 -11.32 17.92
CA ARG A 52 -19.44 -10.35 19.00
C ARG A 52 -18.19 -10.64 19.82
N ALA A 53 -17.40 -9.60 20.03
CA ALA A 53 -16.15 -9.68 20.75
C ALA A 53 -16.41 -10.07 22.21
N ASP A 54 -16.60 -11.37 22.47
CA ASP A 54 -16.22 -11.98 23.72
C ASP A 54 -14.79 -12.49 23.56
N GLN A 55 -13.85 -11.54 23.52
CA GLN A 55 -12.49 -11.80 23.95
C GLN A 55 -12.32 -11.19 25.33
N SER A 56 -12.97 -11.81 26.32
CA SER A 56 -12.44 -11.77 27.67
C SER A 56 -11.33 -12.82 27.72
N LEU A 57 -10.09 -12.38 27.95
CA LEU A 57 -9.01 -13.28 28.34
C LEU A 57 -9.43 -13.93 29.66
N ALA A 58 -9.88 -15.19 29.60
CA ALA A 58 -10.14 -16.00 30.76
C ALA A 58 -8.93 -16.91 31.01
N THR A 59 -8.10 -16.54 31.99
CA THR A 59 -7.29 -17.50 32.73
C THR A 59 -8.25 -18.37 33.54
N PHE A 60 -8.25 -19.67 33.27
CA PHE A 60 -9.04 -20.76 33.86
C PHE A 60 -9.63 -20.51 35.27
N ASP A 61 -10.93 -20.79 35.47
CA ASP A 61 -11.41 -21.98 36.19
C ASP A 61 -12.95 -22.15 36.02
N LEU A 62 -13.44 -23.39 35.91
CA LEU A 62 -14.87 -23.77 35.82
C LEU A 62 -15.27 -24.47 37.14
N PRO A 63 -16.49 -24.26 37.69
CA PRO A 63 -17.65 -25.00 37.20
C PRO A 63 -18.96 -24.19 37.21
N ALA A 64 -19.89 -24.55 36.31
CA ALA A 64 -21.18 -23.88 36.15
C ALA A 64 -22.19 -24.21 37.26
N PRO A 65 -22.91 -23.20 37.79
CA PRO A 65 -24.30 -23.42 38.19
C PRO A 65 -25.20 -22.23 37.80
N HIS A 66 -26.26 -22.49 37.05
CA HIS A 66 -27.33 -21.53 36.73
C HIS A 66 -28.11 -21.13 38.00
N ALA A 67 -27.49 -20.31 38.86
CA ALA A 67 -28.11 -19.68 40.03
C ALA A 67 -27.49 -18.31 40.37
N GLY A 68 -26.52 -17.84 39.56
CA GLY A 68 -25.78 -16.60 39.80
C GLY A 68 -26.32 -15.35 39.10
N GLU A 69 -27.07 -15.50 38.00
CA GLU A 69 -27.42 -14.36 37.13
C GLU A 69 -28.33 -13.33 37.81
N GLN A 70 -29.31 -13.77 38.62
CA GLN A 70 -30.19 -12.84 39.32
C GLN A 70 -29.51 -12.15 40.53
N ARG A 71 -28.52 -12.80 41.15
CA ARG A 71 -27.76 -12.22 42.28
C ARG A 71 -26.69 -11.26 41.79
N ALA A 72 -26.09 -11.53 40.62
CA ALA A 72 -25.15 -10.66 39.94
C ALA A 72 -25.82 -9.38 39.44
N ALA A 73 -27.03 -9.45 38.85
CA ALA A 73 -27.75 -8.27 38.37
C ALA A 73 -28.07 -7.26 39.49
N LYS A 74 -28.48 -7.73 40.68
CA LYS A 74 -28.71 -6.85 41.85
C LYS A 74 -27.41 -6.29 42.44
N ALA A 75 -26.32 -7.06 42.41
CA ALA A 75 -25.02 -6.60 42.90
C ALA A 75 -24.37 -5.54 41.99
N VAL A 76 -24.60 -5.61 40.66
CA VAL A 76 -24.12 -4.63 39.68
C VAL A 76 -24.86 -3.29 39.83
N GLN A 77 -26.18 -3.30 39.99
CA GLN A 77 -26.97 -2.08 40.19
C GLN A 77 -26.63 -1.36 41.51
N ALA A 78 -26.38 -2.11 42.59
CA ALA A 78 -25.95 -1.53 43.87
C ALA A 78 -24.55 -0.89 43.78
N ARG A 79 -23.64 -1.47 42.99
CA ARG A 79 -22.29 -0.94 42.75
C ARG A 79 -22.29 0.29 41.85
N GLU A 80 -23.13 0.34 40.82
CA GLU A 80 -23.29 1.54 39.97
C GLU A 80 -23.87 2.72 40.75
N SER A 81 -24.86 2.46 41.61
CA SER A 81 -25.47 3.47 42.47
C SER A 81 -24.46 4.08 43.46
N ALA A 82 -23.61 3.24 44.07
CA ALA A 82 -22.54 3.67 44.98
C ALA A 82 -21.40 4.41 44.24
N ALA A 83 -21.09 4.01 43.00
CA ALA A 83 -20.09 4.67 42.17
C ALA A 83 -20.56 6.06 41.70
N GLN A 84 -21.85 6.23 41.39
CA GLN A 84 -22.41 7.54 41.06
C GLN A 84 -22.46 8.48 42.26
N ALA A 85 -22.76 7.98 43.46
CA ALA A 85 -22.70 8.78 44.69
C ALA A 85 -21.27 9.26 45.00
N ARG A 86 -20.26 8.39 44.88
CA ARG A 86 -18.84 8.75 45.05
C ARG A 86 -18.33 9.73 43.98
N ARG A 87 -18.83 9.63 42.75
CA ARG A 87 -18.45 10.57 41.67
C ARG A 87 -19.02 11.97 41.90
N LYS A 88 -20.22 12.10 42.49
CA LYS A 88 -20.78 13.39 42.87
C LYS A 88 -20.00 14.04 44.01
N GLU A 89 -19.58 13.25 45.01
CA GLU A 89 -18.77 13.75 46.14
C GLU A 89 -17.32 14.11 45.73
N ALA A 90 -16.76 13.44 44.70
CA ALA A 90 -15.43 13.73 44.18
C ALA A 90 -15.34 15.01 43.32
N VAL A 91 -16.45 15.48 42.75
CA VAL A 91 -16.49 16.73 41.95
C VAL A 91 -16.54 17.97 42.85
N GLU A 92 -17.07 17.86 44.07
CA GLU A 92 -17.10 18.96 45.05
C GLU A 92 -15.70 19.33 45.59
N ARG A 93 -14.74 18.39 45.56
CA ARG A 93 -13.38 18.58 46.08
C ARG A 93 -12.35 18.76 44.97
N VAL A 94 -12.60 19.67 44.04
CA VAL A 94 -11.54 20.20 43.16
C VAL A 94 -10.89 21.37 43.89
N VAL A 95 -9.77 21.09 44.58
CA VAL A 95 -8.87 22.16 45.03
C VAL A 95 -8.25 22.80 43.77
N PRO A 96 -8.28 24.13 43.63
CA PRO A 96 -7.67 24.78 42.47
C PRO A 96 -6.18 24.40 42.37
N PRO A 97 -5.69 24.06 41.17
CA PRO A 97 -4.29 23.73 40.98
C PRO A 97 -3.43 24.95 41.34
N LYS A 98 -2.42 24.72 42.17
CA LYS A 98 -1.41 25.72 42.50
C LYS A 98 -0.66 26.10 41.23
N ASP A 99 -0.60 27.39 40.94
CA ASP A 99 0.18 27.93 39.83
C ASP A 99 1.62 27.43 39.92
N ARG A 100 2.06 26.75 38.86
CA ARG A 100 3.45 26.33 38.71
C ARG A 100 4.24 27.57 38.29
N PRO A 101 5.41 27.85 38.87
CA PRO A 101 6.27 28.91 38.38
C PRO A 101 6.70 28.59 36.95
N ASP A 102 6.60 29.58 36.07
CA ASP A 102 7.07 29.55 34.69
C ASP A 102 8.59 29.37 34.67
N THR A 103 9.07 28.13 34.58
CA THR A 103 10.45 27.90 34.13
C THR A 103 10.52 28.24 32.65
N PRO A 104 11.43 29.15 32.24
CA PRO A 104 11.62 29.46 30.82
C PRO A 104 12.04 28.19 30.09
N VAL A 105 11.19 27.70 29.18
CA VAL A 105 11.53 26.59 28.29
C VAL A 105 12.70 27.05 27.41
N PRO A 106 13.84 26.33 27.39
CA PRO A 106 14.91 26.63 26.44
C PRO A 106 14.36 26.52 25.03
N ARG A 107 14.42 27.63 24.28
CA ARG A 107 14.00 27.66 22.87
C ARG A 107 14.86 26.64 22.08
N PRO A 108 14.26 25.74 21.29
CA PRO A 108 15.01 24.90 20.37
C PRO A 108 15.82 25.80 19.45
N GLN A 109 17.14 25.67 19.46
CA GLN A 109 17.97 26.34 18.47
C GLN A 109 17.76 25.59 17.15
N VAL A 110 17.06 26.23 16.22
CA VAL A 110 16.94 25.75 14.86
C VAL A 110 18.32 25.97 14.22
N GLU A 111 19.17 24.95 14.23
CA GLU A 111 20.35 24.94 13.37
C GLU A 111 19.84 24.93 11.93
N ALA A 112 19.99 26.08 11.26
CA ALA A 112 19.68 26.18 9.84
C ALA A 112 20.56 25.17 9.09
N PRO A 113 20.01 24.43 8.11
CA PRO A 113 20.82 23.52 7.30
C PRO A 113 21.97 24.31 6.67
N SER A 114 23.17 23.74 6.68
CA SER A 114 24.36 24.31 6.04
C SER A 114 24.08 24.47 4.54
N MET A 115 23.59 25.64 4.15
CA MET A 115 23.36 25.99 2.77
C MET A 115 24.74 26.23 2.15
N ILE A 116 25.01 25.59 1.02
CA ILE A 116 26.22 25.89 0.25
C ILE A 116 25.97 27.27 -0.37
N LEU A 117 26.66 28.30 0.12
CA LEU A 117 26.66 29.62 -0.51
C LEU A 117 27.63 29.56 -1.69
N LEU A 118 27.09 29.53 -2.92
CA LEU A 118 27.90 29.71 -4.12
C LEU A 118 27.91 31.19 -4.50
N SER A 119 29.08 31.68 -4.91
CA SER A 119 29.16 32.93 -5.64
C SER A 119 28.54 32.78 -7.05
N PRO A 120 28.07 33.87 -7.68
CA PRO A 120 27.55 33.82 -9.05
C PRO A 120 28.53 33.19 -10.06
N GLU A 121 29.83 33.37 -9.81
CA GLU A 121 30.93 32.83 -10.61
C GLU A 121 31.00 31.30 -10.49
N GLU A 122 30.91 30.76 -9.27
CA GLU A 122 30.92 29.32 -9.00
C GLU A 122 29.66 28.63 -9.53
N PHE A 123 28.52 29.30 -9.45
CA PHE A 123 27.28 28.82 -10.07
C PHE A 123 27.42 28.74 -11.60
N ALA A 124 28.02 29.75 -12.23
CA ALA A 124 28.27 29.76 -13.67
C ALA A 124 29.31 28.72 -14.11
N ALA A 125 30.31 28.43 -13.28
CA ALA A 125 31.30 27.38 -13.53
C ALA A 125 30.73 25.96 -13.45
N SER A 126 29.63 25.77 -12.71
CA SER A 126 28.94 24.49 -12.56
C SER A 126 27.91 24.20 -13.65
N ASP A 127 27.74 25.10 -14.63
CA ASP A 127 26.80 24.96 -15.73
C ASP A 127 27.25 23.85 -16.70
N ILE A 128 26.65 22.67 -16.52
CA ILE A 128 26.87 21.46 -17.33
C ILE A 128 26.62 21.72 -18.82
N GLY A 129 25.81 22.72 -19.18
CA GLY A 129 25.56 23.12 -20.57
C GLY A 129 26.78 23.71 -21.28
N ARG A 130 27.76 24.24 -20.54
CA ARG A 130 28.99 24.85 -21.11
C ARG A 130 30.18 23.90 -21.16
N ILE A 131 30.08 22.73 -20.53
CA ILE A 131 31.13 21.72 -20.57
C ILE A 131 31.12 21.09 -21.96
N LYS A 132 32.16 21.37 -22.75
CA LYS A 132 32.36 20.73 -24.06
C LYS A 132 32.42 19.22 -23.85
N SER A 133 31.45 18.49 -24.37
CA SER A 133 31.47 17.03 -24.35
C SER A 133 32.71 16.56 -25.11
N ARG A 134 33.73 16.10 -24.37
CA ARG A 134 34.76 15.25 -24.96
C ARG A 134 34.07 13.93 -25.24
N ARG A 135 33.65 13.75 -26.50
CA ARG A 135 33.37 12.43 -27.06
C ARG A 135 34.72 11.72 -27.17
N GLY A 136 35.17 11.16 -26.04
CA GLY A 136 36.33 10.29 -25.98
C GLY A 136 35.95 8.95 -26.57
N ASP A 137 36.69 8.54 -27.59
CA ASP A 137 36.67 7.17 -28.11
C ASP A 137 37.22 6.26 -27.01
N GLY A 138 36.30 5.65 -26.28
CA GLY A 138 36.59 4.83 -25.11
C GLY A 138 35.61 3.67 -25.10
N SER A 139 36.13 2.51 -25.48
CA SER A 139 35.49 1.20 -25.38
C SER A 139 34.58 1.12 -24.16
N ALA A 140 33.27 1.05 -24.40
CA ALA A 140 32.25 0.90 -23.38
C ALA A 140 32.26 -0.53 -22.83
N ASN A 141 33.32 -0.89 -22.11
CA ASN A 141 33.26 -1.92 -21.09
C ASN A 141 32.70 -1.26 -19.83
N GLY A 142 31.38 -1.11 -19.79
CA GLY A 142 30.63 -0.59 -18.64
C GLY A 142 30.71 -1.57 -17.47
N LYS A 143 31.83 -1.55 -16.76
CA LYS A 143 32.05 -2.33 -15.53
C LYS A 143 32.06 -1.48 -14.26
N ASP A 144 31.96 -0.16 -14.39
CA ASP A 144 32.05 0.77 -13.27
C ASP A 144 30.81 1.67 -13.14
N ALA A 145 29.63 1.06 -13.20
CA ALA A 145 28.47 1.55 -12.47
C ALA A 145 28.39 0.80 -11.12
N ALA A 146 29.53 0.68 -10.44
CA ALA A 146 29.54 0.37 -9.02
C ALA A 146 28.83 1.53 -8.34
N SER A 147 27.60 1.25 -7.92
CA SER A 147 26.66 2.15 -7.29
C SER A 147 27.34 3.17 -6.37
N VAL A 148 27.18 4.45 -6.68
CA VAL A 148 27.35 5.57 -5.73
C VAL A 148 26.20 5.48 -4.73
N TYR A 149 26.19 4.44 -3.90
CA TYR A 149 25.18 4.25 -2.86
C TYR A 149 25.90 4.03 -1.54
N GLY A 150 25.94 5.11 -0.76
CA GLY A 150 26.54 5.16 0.57
C GLY A 150 25.54 4.74 1.66
N PRO A 151 25.98 4.67 2.93
CA PRO A 151 25.06 4.46 4.04
C PRO A 151 24.04 5.61 4.11
N GLY A 152 22.78 5.37 3.73
CA GLY A 152 21.69 6.36 3.84
C GLY A 152 20.62 6.33 2.74
N ASP A 153 20.72 5.43 1.76
CA ASP A 153 19.84 5.47 0.59
C ASP A 153 18.47 4.79 0.74
N GLY A 154 18.18 4.28 1.93
CA GLY A 154 16.87 3.76 2.28
C GLY A 154 15.88 4.90 2.51
N PRO A 155 14.58 4.65 2.38
CA PRO A 155 13.58 5.66 2.66
C PRO A 155 13.73 6.27 4.07
N GLY A 156 13.85 7.59 4.16
CA GLY A 156 14.08 8.30 5.42
C GLY A 156 15.54 8.34 5.90
N GLY A 157 16.52 8.15 5.00
CA GLY A 157 17.94 8.18 5.35
C GLY A 157 18.44 6.87 5.98
N ALA A 158 17.63 5.81 5.91
CA ALA A 158 17.97 4.53 6.52
C ALA A 158 19.06 3.81 5.73
N GLN A 159 19.84 2.96 6.41
CA GLN A 159 20.82 2.13 5.72
C GLN A 159 20.10 1.10 4.84
N LEU A 160 20.51 1.05 3.57
CA LEU A 160 19.94 0.15 2.58
C LEU A 160 20.92 -1.00 2.31
N TYR A 161 20.48 -2.22 2.61
CA TYR A 161 21.24 -3.45 2.38
C TYR A 161 20.87 -4.07 1.02
N ASN A 162 21.75 -4.85 0.41
CA ASN A 162 21.36 -5.65 -0.75
C ASN A 162 20.49 -6.83 -0.27
N ALA A 163 19.41 -7.13 -0.99
CA ALA A 163 18.57 -8.27 -0.65
C ALA A 163 19.31 -9.59 -0.91
N GLU A 164 19.16 -10.53 0.02
CA GLU A 164 19.59 -11.91 -0.14
C GLU A 164 18.34 -12.79 -0.21
N TRP A 165 18.19 -13.59 -1.26
CA TRP A 165 16.99 -14.39 -1.46
C TRP A 165 16.98 -15.61 -0.55
N TYR A 166 15.90 -15.77 0.22
CA TYR A 166 15.56 -17.06 0.80
C TYR A 166 14.96 -17.98 -0.28
N ARG A 167 14.07 -17.42 -1.11
CA ARG A 167 13.56 -18.04 -2.32
C ARG A 167 13.31 -16.94 -3.35
N GLU A 168 13.94 -17.08 -4.50
CA GLU A 168 13.73 -16.18 -5.62
C GLU A 168 12.32 -16.37 -6.21
N PRO A 169 11.60 -15.28 -6.53
CA PRO A 169 10.30 -15.37 -7.19
C PRO A 169 10.47 -15.91 -8.61
N THR A 170 9.55 -16.78 -9.02
CA THR A 170 9.51 -17.34 -10.36
C THR A 170 8.99 -16.32 -11.38
N SER A 171 9.36 -16.49 -12.64
CA SER A 171 8.85 -15.62 -13.71
C SER A 171 7.32 -15.66 -13.84
N ALA A 172 6.69 -16.80 -13.52
CA ALA A 172 5.24 -16.95 -13.52
C ALA A 172 4.58 -16.15 -12.37
N GLU A 173 5.18 -16.16 -11.18
CA GLU A 173 4.75 -15.34 -10.04
C GLU A 173 4.89 -13.84 -10.34
N LEU A 174 5.87 -13.43 -11.17
CA LEU A 174 6.09 -12.03 -11.55
C LEU A 174 5.24 -11.58 -12.75
N ALA A 175 4.93 -12.49 -13.69
CA ALA A 175 4.29 -12.16 -14.97
C ALA A 175 2.95 -11.42 -14.81
N GLY A 176 2.16 -11.78 -13.80
CA GLY A 176 0.84 -11.17 -13.56
C GLY A 176 0.89 -9.69 -13.14
N TYR A 177 2.06 -9.16 -12.78
CA TYR A 177 2.21 -7.77 -12.33
C TYR A 177 2.77 -6.84 -13.41
N LEU A 178 3.16 -7.40 -14.56
CA LEU A 178 3.79 -6.67 -15.64
C LEU A 178 2.81 -5.75 -16.38
N PRO A 179 3.25 -4.57 -16.83
CA PRO A 179 2.46 -3.72 -17.71
C PRO A 179 2.26 -4.38 -19.08
N SER A 180 1.15 -4.06 -19.74
CA SER A 180 0.81 -4.62 -21.05
C SER A 180 1.75 -4.12 -22.17
N ASP A 181 2.26 -2.90 -22.01
CA ASP A 181 3.17 -2.18 -22.90
C ASP A 181 4.62 -2.25 -22.38
N MET A 182 5.05 -3.45 -21.99
CA MET A 182 6.37 -3.66 -21.41
C MET A 182 7.51 -3.33 -22.41
N PRO A 183 8.55 -2.61 -21.99
CA PRO A 183 9.77 -2.44 -22.78
C PRO A 183 10.50 -3.78 -22.97
N ARG A 184 11.28 -3.92 -24.05
CA ARG A 184 12.00 -5.18 -24.35
C ARG A 184 12.96 -5.61 -23.25
N ASN A 185 13.55 -4.62 -22.60
CA ASN A 185 14.46 -4.78 -21.48
C ASN A 185 14.26 -3.65 -20.49
N GLY A 186 14.51 -3.94 -19.22
CA GLY A 186 14.38 -2.95 -18.17
C GLY A 186 14.49 -3.57 -16.79
N TYR A 187 14.40 -2.73 -15.77
CA TYR A 187 14.35 -3.21 -14.39
C TYR A 187 13.46 -2.35 -13.53
N GLY A 188 12.93 -2.96 -12.47
CA GLY A 188 12.34 -2.28 -11.34
C GLY A 188 13.22 -2.46 -10.11
N LEU A 189 13.49 -1.36 -9.40
CA LEU A 189 14.25 -1.33 -8.16
C LEU A 189 13.37 -0.81 -7.04
N ILE A 190 13.22 -1.61 -5.98
CA ILE A 190 12.43 -1.24 -4.80
C ILE A 190 13.25 -1.41 -3.52
N ALA A 191 12.92 -0.62 -2.50
CA ALA A 191 13.37 -0.81 -1.12
C ALA A 191 12.21 -1.37 -0.30
N CYS A 192 12.43 -2.47 0.41
CA CYS A 192 11.43 -3.02 1.33
C CYS A 192 12.02 -3.23 2.72
N GLN A 193 11.18 -3.25 3.75
CA GLN A 193 11.56 -3.64 5.10
C GLN A 193 11.43 -5.15 5.27
N THR A 194 12.44 -5.78 5.87
CA THR A 194 12.39 -7.20 6.21
C THR A 194 11.44 -7.45 7.37
N VAL A 195 10.62 -8.48 7.29
CA VAL A 195 9.72 -8.89 8.38
C VAL A 195 9.90 -10.37 8.68
N GLU A 196 9.15 -10.88 9.65
CA GLU A 196 9.20 -12.29 10.03
C GLU A 196 8.96 -13.26 8.86
N ARG A 197 9.40 -14.51 9.03
CA ARG A 197 9.20 -15.60 8.04
C ARG A 197 9.77 -15.26 6.65
N PHE A 198 10.90 -14.54 6.64
CA PHE A 198 11.60 -14.12 5.42
C PHE A 198 10.76 -13.25 4.49
N ARG A 199 9.69 -12.60 4.95
CA ARG A 199 8.88 -11.75 4.08
C ARG A 199 9.42 -10.32 4.07
N VAL A 200 8.85 -9.51 3.18
CA VAL A 200 9.13 -8.08 3.09
C VAL A 200 7.83 -7.27 3.13
N ASP A 201 7.90 -6.05 3.65
CA ASP A 201 6.77 -5.12 3.78
C ASP A 201 7.22 -3.66 3.57
N HIS A 202 6.29 -2.70 3.58
CA HIS A 202 6.54 -1.26 3.45
C HIS A 202 7.37 -0.88 2.21
N CYS A 203 7.18 -1.61 1.12
CA CYS A 203 7.97 -1.46 -0.09
C CYS A 203 7.76 -0.10 -0.79
N ARG A 204 8.87 0.56 -1.16
CA ARG A 204 8.93 1.82 -1.90
C ARG A 204 9.74 1.67 -3.17
N ILE A 205 9.33 2.35 -4.23
CA ILE A 205 10.06 2.33 -5.51
C ILE A 205 11.25 3.28 -5.40
N LEU A 206 12.43 2.79 -5.76
CA LEU A 206 13.65 3.60 -5.80
C LEU A 206 13.96 4.04 -7.22
N GLU A 207 13.88 3.11 -8.18
CA GLU A 207 14.21 3.36 -9.58
C GLU A 207 13.41 2.42 -10.48
N GLU A 208 13.19 2.85 -11.72
CA GLU A 208 12.80 1.97 -12.81
C GLU A 208 13.47 2.43 -14.10
N ARG A 209 13.77 1.48 -14.98
CA ARG A 209 14.33 1.76 -16.30
C ARG A 209 13.64 0.92 -17.36
N PRO A 210 13.17 1.51 -18.47
CA PRO A 210 13.03 2.95 -18.74
C PRO A 210 12.13 3.67 -17.73
N LEU A 211 12.33 4.97 -17.55
CA LEU A 211 11.46 5.79 -16.70
C LEU A 211 10.04 5.80 -17.27
N GLY A 212 9.03 5.64 -16.41
CA GLY A 212 7.62 5.58 -16.82
C GLY A 212 7.20 4.24 -17.41
N SER A 213 8.07 3.23 -17.41
CA SER A 213 7.74 1.87 -17.88
C SER A 213 6.80 1.12 -16.95
N GLY A 214 6.63 1.56 -15.69
CA GLY A 214 5.82 0.85 -14.70
C GLY A 214 6.48 -0.42 -14.16
N LEU A 215 7.73 -0.71 -14.49
CA LEU A 215 8.46 -1.87 -13.98
C LEU A 215 8.69 -1.78 -12.46
N GLY A 216 8.98 -0.59 -11.92
CA GLY A 216 9.09 -0.41 -10.47
C GLY A 216 7.77 -0.70 -9.77
N GLN A 217 6.65 -0.31 -10.38
CA GLN A 217 5.31 -0.62 -9.89
C GLN A 217 5.01 -2.12 -9.96
N ALA A 218 5.39 -2.80 -11.03
CA ALA A 218 5.25 -4.25 -11.17
C ALA A 218 5.95 -4.98 -10.02
N VAL A 219 7.22 -4.65 -9.76
CA VAL A 219 8.01 -5.24 -8.67
C VAL A 219 7.38 -4.96 -7.31
N ARG A 220 6.96 -3.71 -7.03
CA ARG A 220 6.31 -3.36 -5.75
C ARG A 220 5.03 -4.15 -5.52
N ARG A 221 4.18 -4.31 -6.55
CA ARG A 221 2.94 -5.10 -6.44
C ARG A 221 3.20 -6.59 -6.26
N ALA A 222 4.28 -7.10 -6.85
CA ALA A 222 4.72 -8.46 -6.67
C ALA A 222 5.34 -8.73 -5.28
N ALA A 223 5.78 -7.69 -4.57
CA ALA A 223 6.67 -7.84 -3.41
C ALA A 223 6.11 -8.65 -2.24
N TRP A 224 4.79 -8.75 -2.08
CA TRP A 224 4.18 -9.54 -1.01
C TRP A 224 4.52 -11.04 -1.06
N GLN A 225 4.93 -11.54 -2.24
CA GLN A 225 5.31 -12.95 -2.44
C GLN A 225 6.81 -13.20 -2.26
N PHE A 226 7.61 -12.15 -2.11
CA PHE A 226 9.07 -12.25 -2.03
C PHE A 226 9.52 -12.84 -0.70
N LEU A 227 10.53 -13.72 -0.77
CA LEU A 227 11.16 -14.31 0.40
C LEU A 227 12.64 -13.91 0.45
N VAL A 228 12.98 -13.00 1.36
CA VAL A 228 14.30 -12.38 1.53
C VAL A 228 14.82 -12.65 2.94
N VAL A 229 16.09 -13.05 3.04
CA VAL A 229 16.81 -13.22 4.30
C VAL A 229 17.08 -11.86 4.93
N PRO A 230 16.62 -11.60 6.17
CA PRO A 230 16.93 -10.35 6.85
C PRO A 230 18.44 -10.18 7.05
N PRO A 231 18.98 -8.96 6.85
CA PRO A 231 20.39 -8.71 7.07
C PRO A 231 20.76 -9.02 8.51
N ARG A 232 21.97 -9.55 8.72
CA ARG A 232 22.46 -9.93 10.06
C ARG A 232 23.51 -8.92 10.52
N ILE A 233 23.30 -8.36 11.71
CA ILE A 233 24.29 -7.53 12.40
C ILE A 233 24.67 -8.29 13.67
N ASN A 234 25.97 -8.53 13.88
CA ASN A 234 26.49 -9.31 15.01
C ASN A 234 25.79 -10.66 15.19
N GLY A 235 25.49 -11.35 14.08
CA GLY A 235 24.82 -12.65 14.07
C GLY A 235 23.32 -12.64 14.34
N ARG A 236 22.71 -11.48 14.63
CA ARG A 236 21.26 -11.36 14.88
C ARG A 236 20.53 -10.86 13.62
N PRO A 237 19.43 -11.52 13.19
CA PRO A 237 18.62 -11.04 12.08
C PRO A 237 17.95 -9.72 12.44
N GLN A 238 18.05 -8.73 11.55
CA GLN A 238 17.46 -7.41 11.73
C GLN A 238 16.12 -7.36 11.02
N LEU A 239 15.03 -7.34 11.79
CA LEU A 239 13.69 -7.07 11.29
C LEU A 239 13.48 -5.55 11.18
N GLY A 240 12.70 -5.10 10.21
CA GLY A 240 12.49 -3.70 9.89
C GLY A 240 13.64 -3.04 9.11
N ALA A 241 14.71 -3.79 8.83
CA ALA A 241 15.84 -3.29 8.05
C ALA A 241 15.46 -3.14 6.58
N TRP A 242 15.95 -2.07 5.94
CA TRP A 242 15.67 -1.81 4.54
C TRP A 242 16.61 -2.62 3.63
N VAL A 243 16.02 -3.36 2.70
CA VAL A 243 16.71 -4.13 1.66
C VAL A 243 16.34 -3.62 0.28
N ARG A 244 17.32 -3.58 -0.62
CA ARG A 244 17.19 -3.24 -2.03
C ARG A 244 16.92 -4.51 -2.83
N ILE A 245 15.82 -4.52 -3.57
CA ILE A 245 15.38 -5.62 -4.43
C ILE A 245 15.32 -5.11 -5.87
N ARG A 246 16.11 -5.73 -6.76
CA ARG A 246 16.11 -5.44 -8.20
C ARG A 246 15.57 -6.64 -8.97
N ILE A 247 14.64 -6.39 -9.88
CA ILE A 247 14.18 -7.41 -10.85
C ILE A 247 14.51 -6.90 -12.24
N ASP A 248 15.33 -7.65 -12.97
CA ASP A 248 15.65 -7.38 -14.37
C ASP A 248 14.69 -8.18 -15.27
N TYR A 249 14.09 -7.47 -16.21
CA TYR A 249 13.19 -8.01 -17.21
C TYR A 249 13.85 -7.96 -18.58
N SER A 250 13.80 -9.07 -19.31
CA SER A 250 14.15 -9.12 -20.73
C SER A 250 13.13 -9.96 -21.49
N GLU A 251 12.90 -9.67 -22.77
CA GLU A 251 12.09 -10.49 -23.67
C GLU A 251 12.53 -11.96 -23.57
N GLY A 252 11.70 -12.79 -22.91
CA GLY A 252 11.89 -14.24 -22.80
C GLY A 252 12.68 -14.75 -21.59
N VAL A 253 13.37 -13.91 -20.80
CA VAL A 253 14.07 -14.34 -19.57
C VAL A 253 14.01 -13.24 -18.51
N GLN A 254 13.37 -13.50 -17.37
CA GLN A 254 13.46 -12.62 -16.21
C GLN A 254 14.64 -13.08 -15.35
N ARG A 255 15.53 -12.17 -14.94
CA ARG A 255 16.64 -12.46 -14.05
C ARG A 255 16.51 -11.60 -12.80
N VAL A 256 16.64 -12.21 -11.64
CA VAL A 256 16.66 -11.48 -10.36
C VAL A 256 18.11 -11.36 -9.92
N ASN A 257 18.54 -10.15 -9.57
CA ASN A 257 19.90 -9.85 -9.10
C ASN A 257 19.85 -9.17 -7.73
#